data_AF-A0A4Q3CW03-F1
#
_entry.id   AF-A0A4Q3CW03-F1
#
_cell.length_a   1.000
_cell.length_b   1.000
_cell.length_c   1.000
_cell.angle_alpha   90.00
_cell.angle_beta   90.00
_cell.angle_gamma   90.00
#
_symmetry.space_group_name_H-M   'P 1'
#
loop_
_entity.id
_entity.type
_entity.pdbx_description
1 polymer ?
#
loop_
_entity_poly.entity_id
_entity_poly.type
_entity_poly.pdbx_seq_one_letter_code
_entity_poly.pdbx_strand_id
1 'polypeptide(L)' 'NKEVKRKIEEGAIRVNDEKVTSADLIVKPGDKVSFGAKKHGVLTL' A
#
# COMPACT_ATOMS: atom_id res chain seq x y z
N ASN A 1 11.14 -4.11 4.33
CA ASN A 1 11.36 -3.43 3.04
C ASN A 1 11.61 -1.93 3.23
N LYS A 2 12.84 -1.45 3.02
CA LYS A 2 13.17 0.00 3.11
C LYS A 2 12.51 0.83 2.01
N GLU A 3 12.43 0.29 0.80
CA GLU A 3 11.76 0.97 -0.33
C GLU A 3 10.27 1.21 -0.07
N VAL A 4 9.57 0.22 0.49
CA VAL A 4 8.14 0.34 0.79
C VAL A 4 7.91 1.42 1.84
N LYS A 5 8.72 1.48 2.91
CA LYS A 5 8.63 2.53 3.93
C LYS A 5 8.72 3.94 3.32
N ARG A 6 9.74 4.17 2.49
CA ARG A 6 9.94 5.46 1.83
C ARG A 6 8.75 5.85 0.96
N LYS A 7 8.19 4.89 0.22
CA LYS A 7 7.02 5.12 -0.64
C LYS A 7 5.72 5.34 0.14
N ILE A 8 5.60 4.77 1.36
CA ILE A 8 4.50 5.07 2.30
C ILE A 8 4.64 6.50 2.82
N GLU A 9 5.84 6.91 3.21
CA GLU A 9 6.13 8.28 3.67
C GLU A 9 5.90 9.32 2.56
N GLU A 10 6.26 9.00 1.31
CA GLU A 10 5.94 9.81 0.13
C GLU A 10 4.45 9.80 -0.21
N GLY A 11 3.66 8.94 0.43
CA GLY A 11 2.22 8.86 0.22
C GLY A 11 1.80 8.23 -1.10
N ALA A 12 2.71 7.47 -1.72
CA ALA A 12 2.48 6.78 -2.98
C ALA A 12 1.70 5.48 -2.79
N ILE A 13 1.52 4.98 -1.56
CA ILE A 13 0.83 3.72 -1.28
C ILE A 13 -0.57 4.00 -0.73
N ARG A 14 -1.56 3.32 -1.32
CA ARG A 14 -2.94 3.29 -0.86
C ARG A 14 -3.38 1.85 -0.62
N VAL A 15 -4.20 1.62 0.38
CA VAL A 15 -4.82 0.32 0.67
C VAL A 15 -6.32 0.57 0.76
N ASN A 16 -7.11 -0.16 -0.03
CA ASN A 16 -8.57 0.02 -0.12
C ASN A 16 -8.98 1.48 -0.42
N ASP A 17 -8.26 2.13 -1.35
CA ASP A 17 -8.43 3.55 -1.68
C ASP A 17 -8.04 4.54 -0.57
N GLU A 18 -7.66 4.07 0.62
CA GLU A 18 -7.15 4.90 1.70
C GLU A 18 -5.63 5.09 1.61
N LYS A 19 -5.15 6.30 1.84
CA LYS A 19 -3.71 6.61 1.83
C LYS A 19 -3.06 6.01 3.07
N VAL A 20 -2.08 5.12 2.85
CA VAL A 20 -1.31 4.56 3.97
C VAL A 20 -0.21 5.54 4.34
N THR A 21 -0.20 5.97 5.60
CA THR A 21 0.86 6.80 6.18
C THR A 21 1.75 6.03 7.15
N SER A 22 1.29 4.86 7.60
CA SER A 22 1.98 4.04 8.59
C SER A 22 2.54 2.77 7.95
N ALA A 23 3.86 2.57 8.09
CA ALA A 23 4.53 1.39 7.57
C ALA A 23 4.24 0.09 8.35
N ASP A 24 3.64 0.22 9.53
CA ASP A 24 3.20 -0.88 10.38
C ASP A 24 1.78 -1.36 10.04
N LEU A 25 1.16 -0.81 8.99
CA LEU A 25 -0.12 -1.28 8.49
C LEU A 25 0.01 -2.72 7.99
N ILE A 26 -0.70 -3.63 8.65
CA ILE A 26 -0.82 -5.03 8.23
C ILE A 26 -1.94 -5.13 7.20
N VAL A 27 -1.57 -5.33 5.94
CA VAL A 27 -2.50 -5.66 4.85
C VAL A 27 -2.97 -7.10 4.98
N LYS A 28 -4.27 -7.31 4.85
CA LYS A 28 -4.91 -8.63 4.87
C LYS A 28 -5.14 -9.13 3.45
N PRO A 29 -5.22 -10.45 3.26
CA PRO A 29 -5.65 -11.00 1.98
C PRO A 29 -7.09 -10.58 1.67
N GLY A 30 -7.31 -10.12 0.44
CA GLY A 30 -8.51 -9.43 0.00
C GLY A 30 -8.36 -7.90 -0.07
N ASP A 31 -7.35 -7.31 0.57
CA ASP A 31 -7.11 -5.88 0.50
C ASP A 31 -6.53 -5.46 -0.86
N LYS A 32 -7.01 -4.32 -1.36
CA LYS A 32 -6.55 -3.72 -2.62
C LYS A 32 -5.42 -2.76 -2.34
N VAL A 33 -4.19 -3.16 -2.65
CA VAL A 33 -2.99 -2.31 -2.52
C VAL A 33 -2.75 -1.59 -3.84
N SER A 34 -2.81 -0.26 -3.82
CA SER A 34 -2.50 0.59 -4.96
C SER A 34 -1.20 1.32 -4.73
N PHE A 35 -0.30 1.21 -5.69
CA PHE A 35 0.95 1.95 -5.76
C PHE A 35 0.82 3.05 -6.81
N GLY A 36 0.63 4.28 -6.35
CA GLY A 36 0.38 5.46 -7.16
C GLY A 36 -0.94 5.39 -7.93
N ALA A 37 -1.00 6.07 -9.07
CA ALA A 37 -2.20 6.17 -9.92
C ALA A 37 -2.33 5.06 -10.97
N LYS A 38 -1.33 4.17 -11.11
CA LYS A 38 -1.25 3.21 -12.23
C LYS A 38 -1.04 1.75 -11.83
N LYS A 39 -0.47 1.47 -10.66
CA LYS A 39 -0.18 0.08 -10.25
C LYS A 39 -1.16 -0.31 -9.17
N HIS A 40 -1.97 -1.33 -9.44
CA HIS A 40 -2.91 -1.89 -8.48
C HIS A 40 -2.61 -3.38 -8.35
N GLY A 41 -2.51 -3.87 -7.13
CA GLY A 41 -2.39 -5.28 -6.79
C GLY A 41 -3.44 -5.63 -5.75
N VAL A 42 -4.15 -6.72 -5.96
CA VAL A 42 -5.00 -7.30 -4.93
C VAL A 42 -4.17 -8.35 -4.23
N LEU A 43 -4.12 -8.30 -2.89
CA LEU A 43 -3.44 -9.34 -2.14
C LEU A 43 -4.33 -10.58 -2.16
N THR A 44 -3.88 -11.65 -2.81
CA THR A 44 -4.52 -12.97 -2.78
C THR A 44 -3.61 -13.94 -2.02
N LEU A 45 -4.21 -14.79 -1.17
CA LEU A 45 -3.52 -15.85 -0.41
C LEU A 45 -2.86 -16.88 -1.33
#